data_AF-A0A2P2E088-F1
#
_entry.id   AF-A0A2P2E088-F1
#
_cell.length_a   1.000
_cell.length_b   1.000
_cell.length_c   1.000
_cell.angle_alpha   90.00
_cell.angle_beta   90.00
_cell.angle_gamma   90.00
#
_symmetry.space_group_name_H-M   'P 1'
#
loop_
_entity.id
_entity.type
_entity.pdbx_description
1 polymer ?
#
loop_
_entity_poly.entity_id
_entity_poly.type
_entity_poly.pdbx_seq_one_letter_code
_entity_poly.pdbx_strand_id
1 'polypeptide(L)'
;MHRSLKGFFLCLSLFPLIHCGVPSGEFGWATSDSQKLSILEREIQTITDYKMMRDGLIFSPKDTIHYVYQFSRNPGLESDFYISLNRYELDFVEIDIKRKRVEPDSLAIRESYTGLRAGEYLMKVVHEGDVVDEVKFHVLPEEGYTEDTIEQELASEQEDEIIKYSR
;
A
#
# COMPACT_ATOMS: atom_id res chain seq x y z
N MET A 1 39.08 6.26 -61.76
CA MET A 1 39.88 6.61 -60.57
C MET A 1 39.23 7.83 -59.91
N HIS A 2 38.37 7.62 -58.91
CA HIS A 2 38.15 8.48 -57.73
C HIS A 2 36.96 7.95 -56.91
N ARG A 3 37.23 7.65 -55.64
CA ARG A 3 36.32 7.13 -54.62
C ARG A 3 35.31 8.20 -54.17
N SER A 4 34.11 7.79 -53.75
CA SER A 4 33.51 8.36 -52.53
C SER A 4 32.49 7.42 -51.90
N LEU A 5 32.83 6.97 -50.70
CA LEU A 5 32.06 6.19 -49.76
C LEU A 5 31.21 7.17 -48.93
N LYS A 6 29.88 7.10 -48.97
CA LYS A 6 28.97 7.77 -48.03
C LYS A 6 27.72 6.88 -47.94
N GLY A 7 27.36 6.26 -46.83
CA GLY A 7 27.49 6.68 -45.45
C GLY A 7 26.10 6.42 -44.86
N PHE A 8 25.92 5.21 -44.35
CA PHE A 8 24.72 4.71 -43.68
C PHE A 8 24.35 5.67 -42.54
N PHE A 9 23.17 6.29 -42.60
CA PHE A 9 22.64 7.10 -41.50
C PHE A 9 21.27 6.54 -41.10
N LEU A 10 21.31 5.43 -40.37
CA LEU A 10 20.16 4.86 -39.68
C LEU A 10 20.03 5.64 -38.37
N CYS A 11 19.29 6.76 -38.41
CA CYS A 11 18.93 7.52 -37.22
C CYS A 11 17.79 6.77 -36.50
N LEU A 12 18.17 5.74 -35.74
CA LEU A 12 17.27 5.11 -34.78
C LEU A 12 17.08 6.10 -33.62
N SER A 13 16.00 6.87 -33.64
CA SER A 13 15.64 7.76 -32.53
C SER A 13 15.26 6.90 -31.33
N LEU A 14 16.25 6.63 -30.47
CA LEU A 14 16.03 6.22 -29.09
C LEU A 14 15.35 7.40 -28.37
N PHE A 15 14.02 7.45 -28.41
CA PHE A 15 13.27 8.19 -27.40
C PHE A 15 13.43 7.41 -26.10
N PRO A 16 14.11 7.92 -25.07
CA PRO A 16 13.95 7.36 -23.75
C PRO A 16 12.48 7.56 -23.37
N LEU A 17 11.76 6.47 -23.13
CA LEU A 17 10.48 6.50 -22.44
C LEU A 17 10.72 7.11 -21.07
N ILE A 18 10.54 8.43 -20.96
CA ILE A 18 10.52 9.13 -19.68
C ILE A 18 9.37 8.51 -18.92
N HIS A 19 9.68 7.72 -17.88
CA HIS A 19 8.70 7.23 -16.91
C HIS A 19 8.15 8.45 -16.15
N CYS A 20 7.22 9.18 -16.75
CA CYS A 20 6.47 10.28 -16.16
C CYS A 20 5.31 9.78 -15.28
N GLY A 21 5.49 8.62 -14.64
CA GLY A 21 4.52 8.04 -13.71
C GLY A 21 4.78 8.52 -12.27
N VAL A 22 3.71 8.50 -11.47
CA VAL A 22 3.81 8.64 -10.00
C VAL A 22 4.84 7.63 -9.48
N PRO A 23 5.79 8.05 -8.63
CA PRO A 23 6.76 7.12 -8.09
C PRO A 23 6.10 6.05 -7.23
N SER A 24 6.61 4.82 -7.34
CA SER A 24 6.21 3.72 -6.46
C SER A 24 6.57 4.04 -5.01
N GLY A 25 5.91 3.37 -4.08
CA GLY A 25 6.18 3.50 -2.66
C GLY A 25 6.15 2.17 -1.92
N GLU A 26 6.37 2.26 -0.61
CA GLU A 26 6.37 1.13 0.30
C GLU A 26 5.31 1.35 1.39
N PHE A 27 4.61 0.27 1.74
CA PHE A 27 3.68 0.27 2.86
C PHE A 27 4.41 -0.10 4.15
N GLY A 28 4.14 0.66 5.21
CA GLY A 28 4.59 0.39 6.55
C GLY A 28 3.43 0.39 7.52
N TRP A 29 3.55 -0.42 8.57
CA TRP A 29 2.44 -0.71 9.48
C TRP A 29 2.88 -0.64 10.93
N ALA A 30 1.97 -0.19 11.78
CA ALA A 30 2.06 -0.31 13.22
C ALA A 30 0.65 -0.51 13.80
N THR A 31 0.55 -1.17 14.95
CA THR A 31 -0.72 -1.30 15.66
C THR A 31 -0.63 -0.64 17.03
N SER A 32 -1.74 -0.10 17.50
CA SER A 32 -1.88 0.36 18.87
C SER A 32 -3.18 -0.12 19.47
N ASP A 33 -3.15 -0.51 20.74
CA ASP A 33 -4.36 -0.86 21.48
C ASP A 33 -5.19 0.39 21.75
N SER A 34 -6.27 0.54 20.99
CA SER A 34 -7.16 1.69 21.09
C SER A 34 -7.80 1.82 22.48
N GLN A 35 -7.96 0.73 23.22
CA GLN A 35 -8.65 0.72 24.52
C GLN A 35 -7.77 1.19 25.67
N LYS A 36 -6.44 1.19 25.49
CA LYS A 36 -5.48 1.58 26.55
C LYS A 36 -5.13 3.05 26.56
N LEU A 37 -5.44 3.78 25.49
CA LEU A 37 -5.13 5.20 25.36
C LEU A 37 -6.37 6.05 25.62
N SER A 38 -6.20 7.08 26.45
CA SER A 38 -7.19 8.15 26.58
C SER A 38 -7.35 8.91 25.25
N ILE A 39 -8.44 9.67 25.13
CA ILE A 39 -8.73 10.45 23.91
C ILE A 39 -7.56 11.39 23.57
N LEU A 40 -7.02 12.09 24.58
CA LEU A 40 -5.91 13.02 24.37
C LEU A 40 -4.62 12.30 23.94
N GLU A 41 -4.28 11.18 24.57
CA GLU A 41 -3.10 10.39 24.20
C GLU A 41 -3.21 9.89 22.77
N ARG A 42 -4.41 9.48 22.34
CA ARG A 42 -4.67 9.06 20.97
C ARG A 42 -4.49 10.20 19.96
N GLU A 43 -4.88 11.43 20.31
CA GLU A 43 -4.76 12.59 19.42
C GLU A 43 -3.33 13.09 19.23
N ILE A 44 -2.47 12.97 20.26
CA ILE A 44 -1.07 13.44 20.20
C ILE A 44 -0.07 12.33 19.88
N GLN A 45 -0.52 11.07 19.79
CA GLN A 45 0.34 9.94 19.48
C GLN A 45 0.95 10.10 18.10
N THR A 46 2.28 10.12 18.04
CA THR A 46 3.02 10.06 16.78
C THR A 46 3.66 8.67 16.67
N ILE A 47 3.22 7.89 15.69
CA ILE A 47 3.86 6.61 15.36
C ILE A 47 5.08 6.91 14.50
N THR A 48 6.26 6.49 14.96
CA THR A 48 7.52 6.62 14.22
C THR A 48 8.03 5.29 13.68
N ASP A 49 7.73 4.20 14.37
CA ASP A 49 8.34 2.89 14.15
C ASP A 49 7.40 1.99 13.35
N TYR A 50 7.38 2.19 12.03
CA TYR A 50 6.61 1.36 11.12
C TYR A 50 7.42 0.16 10.66
N LYS A 51 6.79 -1.02 10.64
CA LYS A 51 7.34 -2.20 9.98
C LYS A 51 6.99 -2.14 8.49
N MET A 52 7.98 -1.93 7.63
CA MET A 52 7.81 -1.88 6.18
C MET A 52 7.61 -3.31 5.63
N MET A 53 6.42 -3.60 5.13
CA MET A 53 6.06 -4.90 4.54
C MET A 53 4.75 -4.80 3.76
N ARG A 54 4.53 -5.73 2.83
CA ARG A 54 3.34 -5.77 1.97
C ARG A 54 2.49 -7.02 2.14
N ASP A 55 3.12 -8.14 2.50
CA ASP A 55 2.50 -9.46 2.48
C ASP A 55 2.39 -10.01 3.90
N GLY A 56 1.48 -10.96 4.12
CA GLY A 56 1.25 -11.56 5.44
C GLY A 56 0.72 -10.56 6.48
N LEU A 57 -0.11 -9.62 6.03
CA LEU A 57 -0.68 -8.57 6.86
C LEU A 57 -1.96 -9.05 7.52
N ILE A 58 -1.86 -9.41 8.80
CA ILE A 58 -2.98 -9.87 9.62
C ILE A 58 -3.10 -8.99 10.85
N PHE A 59 -4.30 -8.47 11.10
CA PHE A 59 -4.59 -7.52 12.17
C PHE A 59 -5.74 -7.98 13.08
N SER A 60 -5.68 -7.52 14.33
CA SER A 60 -6.76 -7.67 15.30
C SER A 60 -7.85 -6.63 15.08
N PRO A 61 -9.14 -6.97 15.27
CA PRO A 61 -10.25 -6.02 15.11
C PRO A 61 -10.32 -4.99 16.25
N LYS A 62 -9.57 -5.19 17.35
CA LYS A 62 -9.49 -4.25 18.49
C LYS A 62 -8.42 -3.18 18.32
N ASP A 63 -7.46 -3.44 17.45
CA ASP A 63 -6.32 -2.56 17.26
C ASP A 63 -6.71 -1.40 16.35
N THR A 64 -6.07 -0.25 16.60
CA THR A 64 -5.94 0.76 15.57
C THR A 64 -4.78 0.36 14.67
N ILE A 65 -5.05 0.22 13.38
CA ILE A 65 -4.05 -0.07 12.35
C ILE A 65 -3.56 1.27 11.82
N HIS A 66 -2.30 1.60 12.10
CA HIS A 66 -1.62 2.77 11.55
C HIS A 66 -0.84 2.34 10.32
N TYR A 67 -0.99 3.08 9.23
CA TYR A 67 -0.20 2.86 8.03
C TYR A 67 0.58 4.10 7.63
N VAL A 68 1.72 3.85 7.00
CA VAL A 68 2.47 4.82 6.22
C VAL A 68 2.63 4.31 4.80
N TYR A 69 2.38 5.17 3.83
CA TYR A 69 2.80 4.93 2.45
C TYR A 69 3.93 5.89 2.12
N GLN A 70 5.12 5.34 1.95
CA GLN A 70 6.36 6.09 1.76
C GLN A 70 6.74 6.10 0.28
N PHE A 71 6.72 7.26 -0.38
CA PHE A 71 7.11 7.36 -1.77
C PHE A 71 8.63 7.24 -1.92
N SER A 72 9.08 6.57 -2.99
CA SER A 72 10.52 6.40 -3.31
C SER A 72 11.21 7.70 -3.74
N ARG A 73 10.46 8.68 -4.22
CA ARG A 73 10.90 10.03 -4.60
C ARG A 73 9.72 10.98 -4.52
N ASN A 74 9.96 12.29 -4.59
CA ASN A 74 8.92 13.30 -4.49
C ASN A 74 7.83 13.08 -5.57
N PRO A 75 6.57 12.79 -5.18
CA PRO A 75 5.47 12.56 -6.12
C PRO A 75 4.74 13.83 -6.56
N GLY A 76 5.14 15.01 -6.05
CA GLY A 76 4.42 16.28 -6.19
C GLY A 76 3.68 16.61 -4.89
N LEU A 77 4.21 17.56 -4.11
CA LEU A 77 3.69 17.90 -2.77
C LEU A 77 2.31 18.59 -2.80
N GLU A 78 1.99 19.24 -3.91
CA GLU A 78 0.67 19.87 -4.11
C GLU A 78 -0.36 18.90 -4.73
N SER A 79 0.06 17.69 -5.11
CA SER A 79 -0.82 16.70 -5.70
C SER A 79 -1.74 16.09 -4.63
N ASP A 80 -2.99 15.88 -5.01
CA ASP A 80 -3.95 15.18 -4.18
C ASP A 80 -3.89 13.68 -4.46
N PHE A 81 -3.74 12.91 -3.39
CA PHE A 81 -3.87 11.47 -3.40
C PHE A 81 -5.17 11.07 -2.72
N TYR A 82 -5.70 9.92 -3.10
CA TYR A 82 -6.87 9.33 -2.44
C TYR A 82 -6.50 7.94 -1.96
N ILE A 83 -6.84 7.65 -0.71
CA ILE A 83 -6.70 6.31 -0.15
C ILE A 83 -8.10 5.71 -0.09
N SER A 84 -8.33 4.70 -0.91
CA SER A 84 -9.60 3.96 -0.98
C SER A 84 -9.44 2.64 -0.23
N LEU A 85 -10.30 2.40 0.76
CA LEU A 85 -10.35 1.15 1.50
C LEU A 85 -11.54 0.34 0.99
N ASN A 86 -11.27 -0.89 0.58
CA ASN A 86 -12.26 -1.80 0.03
C ASN A 86 -12.31 -3.04 0.93
N ARG A 87 -13.51 -3.59 1.17
CA ARG A 87 -13.69 -4.87 1.88
C ARG A 87 -14.24 -5.91 0.93
N TYR A 88 -13.72 -7.13 1.01
CA TYR A 88 -14.24 -8.25 0.26
C TYR A 88 -15.59 -8.73 0.82
N GLU A 89 -16.57 -8.90 -0.05
CA GLU A 89 -17.83 -9.59 0.24
C GLU A 89 -18.11 -10.65 -0.83
N LEU A 90 -18.71 -10.24 -1.96
CA LEU A 90 -18.72 -11.03 -3.20
C LEU A 90 -17.61 -10.59 -4.16
N ASP A 91 -17.20 -9.33 -4.02
CA ASP A 91 -16.07 -8.67 -4.67
C ASP A 91 -15.55 -7.58 -3.70
N PHE A 92 -14.45 -6.92 -4.03
CA PHE A 92 -13.96 -5.76 -3.28
C PHE A 92 -14.86 -4.56 -3.50
N VAL A 93 -15.57 -4.16 -2.45
CA VAL A 93 -16.45 -2.98 -2.44
C VAL A 93 -15.79 -1.86 -1.65
N GLU A 94 -15.72 -0.65 -2.20
CA GLU A 94 -15.22 0.53 -1.51
C GLU A 94 -16.12 0.88 -0.32
N ILE A 95 -15.51 0.96 0.87
CA ILE A 95 -16.20 1.28 2.13
C ILE A 95 -15.77 2.63 2.71
N ASP A 96 -14.62 3.15 2.29
CA ASP A 96 -14.10 4.44 2.74
C ASP A 96 -13.15 5.03 1.68
N ILE A 97 -13.14 6.35 1.56
CA ILE A 97 -12.22 7.09 0.69
C ILE A 97 -11.76 8.38 1.38
N LYS A 98 -10.44 8.58 1.46
CA LYS A 98 -9.85 9.75 2.12
C LYS A 98 -8.91 10.49 1.17
N ARG A 99 -9.16 11.78 0.96
CA ARG A 99 -8.21 12.68 0.29
C ARG A 99 -7.02 12.94 1.22
N LYS A 100 -5.81 12.83 0.68
CA LYS A 100 -4.53 12.97 1.38
C LYS A 100 -3.56 13.82 0.57
N ARG A 101 -2.68 14.50 1.29
CA ARG A 101 -1.52 15.19 0.73
C ARG A 101 -0.26 14.55 1.28
N VAL A 102 0.79 14.60 0.48
CA VAL A 102 2.10 14.06 0.84
C VAL A 102 2.77 15.01 1.82
N GLU A 103 3.27 14.46 2.92
CA GLU A 103 4.05 15.22 3.88
C GLU A 103 5.34 15.73 3.23
N PRO A 104 5.66 17.03 3.34
CA PRO A 104 6.76 17.65 2.60
C PRO A 104 8.14 17.11 2.97
N ASP A 105 8.34 16.82 4.26
CA ASP A 105 9.66 16.44 4.79
C ASP A 105 9.92 14.93 4.69
N SER A 106 8.86 14.13 4.83
CA SER A 106 8.96 12.67 4.86
C SER A 106 8.60 12.03 3.52
N LEU A 107 7.97 12.75 2.58
CA LEU A 107 7.44 12.19 1.33
C LEU A 107 6.51 10.98 1.58
N ALA A 108 5.68 11.06 2.62
CA ALA A 108 4.79 9.99 3.02
C ALA A 108 3.35 10.45 3.21
N ILE A 109 2.43 9.49 3.17
CA ILE A 109 1.05 9.63 3.61
C ILE A 109 0.87 8.76 4.84
N ARG A 110 0.37 9.33 5.94
CA ARG A 110 0.07 8.62 7.19
C ARG A 110 -1.38 8.75 7.57
N GLU A 111 -1.94 7.68 8.09
CA GLU A 111 -3.30 7.63 8.62
C GLU A 111 -3.51 6.34 9.42
N SER A 112 -4.66 6.23 10.06
CA SER A 112 -5.09 5.03 10.74
C SER A 112 -6.53 4.61 10.42
N TYR A 113 -6.80 3.33 10.69
CA TYR A 113 -8.13 2.74 10.73
C TYR A 113 -8.36 2.11 12.11
N THR A 114 -9.55 2.32 12.67
CA THR A 114 -9.96 1.72 13.96
C THR A 114 -11.33 1.08 13.78
N GLY A 115 -11.55 -0.07 14.43
CA GLY A 115 -12.86 -0.72 14.44
C GLY A 115 -13.26 -1.31 13.08
N LEU A 116 -12.28 -1.70 12.26
CA LEU A 116 -12.55 -2.50 11.08
C LEU A 116 -13.14 -3.85 11.50
N ARG A 117 -14.20 -4.28 10.81
CA ARG A 117 -14.81 -5.59 11.03
C ARG A 117 -13.88 -6.69 10.49
N ALA A 118 -14.04 -7.91 10.97
CA ALA A 118 -13.33 -9.06 10.39
C ALA A 118 -13.62 -9.20 8.88
N GLY A 119 -12.59 -9.55 8.11
CA GLY A 119 -12.65 -9.72 6.66
C GLY A 119 -11.33 -9.41 5.95
N GLU A 120 -11.31 -9.69 4.64
CA GLU A 120 -10.23 -9.31 3.72
C GLU A 120 -10.44 -7.87 3.21
N TYR A 121 -9.36 -7.10 3.19
CA TYR A 121 -9.36 -5.71 2.75
C TYR A 121 -8.34 -5.48 1.64
N LEU A 122 -8.67 -4.55 0.75
CA LEU A 122 -7.78 -4.03 -0.29
C LEU A 122 -7.71 -2.50 -0.14
N MET A 123 -6.53 -2.00 0.22
CA MET A 123 -6.25 -0.57 0.28
C MET A 123 -5.58 -0.14 -1.02
N LYS A 124 -6.10 0.91 -1.64
CA LYS A 124 -5.61 1.46 -2.91
C LYS A 124 -5.13 2.89 -2.71
N VAL A 125 -3.96 3.19 -3.24
CA VAL A 125 -3.46 4.56 -3.42
C VAL A 125 -3.84 5.01 -4.82
N VAL A 126 -4.60 6.09 -4.92
CA VAL A 126 -5.16 6.61 -6.16
C VAL A 126 -4.64 8.02 -6.41
N HIS A 127 -4.24 8.29 -7.64
CA HIS A 127 -3.80 9.61 -8.10
C HIS A 127 -4.41 9.90 -9.46
N GLU A 128 -5.03 11.07 -9.62
CA GLU A 128 -5.68 11.49 -10.88
C GLU A 128 -6.70 10.49 -11.45
N GLY A 129 -7.31 9.67 -10.58
CA GLY A 129 -8.32 8.66 -10.95
C GLY A 129 -7.75 7.27 -11.23
N ASP A 130 -6.42 7.14 -11.32
CA ASP A 130 -5.75 5.86 -11.54
C ASP A 130 -5.24 5.26 -10.21
N VAL A 131 -5.39 3.95 -10.05
CA VAL A 131 -4.77 3.21 -8.94
C VAL A 131 -3.27 3.12 -9.22
N VAL A 132 -2.45 3.74 -8.36
CA VAL A 132 -0.99 3.77 -8.51
C VAL A 132 -0.29 2.71 -7.68
N ASP A 133 -0.92 2.25 -6.60
CA ASP A 133 -0.42 1.18 -5.76
C ASP A 133 -1.56 0.59 -4.93
N GLU A 134 -1.41 -0.65 -4.48
CA GLU A 134 -2.39 -1.33 -3.64
C GLU A 134 -1.77 -2.39 -2.75
N VAL A 135 -2.47 -2.73 -1.67
CA VAL A 135 -2.05 -3.74 -0.70
C VAL A 135 -3.25 -4.40 -0.06
N LYS A 136 -3.13 -5.71 0.17
CA LYS A 136 -4.15 -6.52 0.84
C LYS A 136 -3.79 -6.76 2.29
N PHE A 137 -4.79 -6.87 3.14
CA PHE A 137 -4.62 -7.31 4.52
C PHE A 137 -5.88 -7.97 5.05
N HIS A 138 -5.72 -8.77 6.09
CA HIS A 138 -6.79 -9.48 6.76
C HIS A 138 -7.02 -8.92 8.16
N VAL A 139 -8.29 -8.77 8.54
CA VAL A 139 -8.69 -8.55 9.93
C VAL A 139 -9.38 -9.82 10.40
N LEU A 140 -8.80 -10.51 11.39
CA LEU A 140 -9.41 -11.75 11.91
C LEU A 140 -10.56 -11.44 12.87
N PRO A 141 -11.51 -12.38 13.07
CA PRO A 141 -12.45 -12.27 14.18
C PRO A 141 -11.71 -12.35 15.51
N GLU A 142 -12.28 -11.72 16.55
CA GLU A 142 -11.66 -11.69 17.88
C GLU A 142 -11.37 -13.09 18.44
N GLU A 143 -12.30 -14.03 18.25
CA GLU A 143 -12.15 -15.41 18.68
C GLU A 143 -11.08 -16.19 17.89
N GLY A 144 -10.74 -15.72 16.68
CA GLY A 144 -9.76 -16.33 15.79
C GLY A 144 -8.40 -15.63 15.78
N TYR A 145 -8.22 -14.55 16.55
CA TYR A 145 -6.93 -13.87 16.64
C TYR A 145 -6.01 -14.58 17.66
N THR A 146 -5.50 -15.74 17.25
CA THR A 146 -4.55 -16.58 18.00
C THR A 146 -3.30 -16.83 17.15
N GLU A 147 -2.15 -17.06 17.79
CA GLU A 147 -0.89 -17.36 17.09
C GLU A 147 -1.04 -18.51 16.08
N ASP A 148 -1.64 -19.63 16.48
CA ASP A 148 -1.89 -20.79 15.60
C ASP A 148 -2.72 -20.43 14.35
N THR A 149 -3.77 -19.61 14.51
CA THR A 149 -4.63 -19.19 13.39
C THR A 149 -3.87 -18.23 12.46
N ILE A 150 -3.06 -17.32 13.00
CA ILE A 150 -2.23 -16.42 12.20
C ILE A 150 -1.22 -17.23 11.37
N GLU A 151 -0.55 -18.23 11.97
CA GLU A 151 0.38 -19.10 11.26
C GLU A 151 -0.31 -19.91 10.14
N GLN A 152 -1.51 -20.42 10.39
CA GLN A 152 -2.30 -21.15 9.39
C GLN A 152 -2.70 -20.26 8.21
N GLU A 153 -3.17 -19.04 8.47
CA GLU A 153 -3.56 -18.11 7.40
C GLU A 153 -2.34 -17.71 6.56
N LEU A 154 -1.21 -17.40 7.20
CA LEU A 154 0.05 -17.11 6.48
C LEU A 154 0.54 -18.29 5.63
N ALA A 155 0.32 -19.53 6.09
CA ALA A 155 0.66 -20.72 5.32
C ALA A 155 -0.29 -20.93 4.13
N SER A 156 -1.59 -20.65 4.31
CA SER A 156 -2.58 -20.77 3.24
C SER A 156 -2.35 -19.77 2.11
N GLU A 157 -1.98 -18.53 2.43
CA GLU A 157 -1.62 -17.51 1.44
C GLU A 157 -0.42 -17.97 0.58
N GLN A 158 0.57 -18.64 1.19
CA GLN A 158 1.71 -19.20 0.45
C GLN A 158 1.34 -20.38 -0.45
N GLU A 159 0.43 -21.26 -0.02
CA GLU A 159 -0.01 -22.38 -0.85
C GLU A 159 -0.73 -21.90 -2.12
N ASP A 160 -1.59 -20.89 -1.99
CA ASP A 160 -2.32 -20.31 -3.12
C ASP A 160 -1.39 -19.67 -4.16
N GLU A 161 -0.30 -19.01 -3.71
CA GLU A 161 0.72 -18.48 -4.61
C GLU A 161 1.45 -19.60 -5.38
N ILE A 162 1.82 -20.70 -4.72
CA ILE A 162 2.52 -21.81 -5.35
C ILE A 162 1.64 -22.48 -6.42
N ILE A 163 0.35 -22.67 -6.13
CA ILE A 163 -0.59 -23.29 -7.07
C ILE A 163 -0.75 -22.41 -8.33
N LYS A 164 -0.78 -21.09 -8.18
CA LYS A 164 -0.96 -20.12 -9.29
C LYS A 164 0.11 -20.22 -10.39
N TYR A 165 1.35 -20.63 -10.06
CA TYR A 165 2.46 -20.76 -11.02
C TYR A 165 2.73 -22.19 -11.52
N SER A 166 1.90 -23.16 -11.11
CA SER A 166 2.06 -24.58 -11.45
C SER A 166 1.26 -25.06 -12.66
N ARG A 167 0.60 -24.13 -13.38
CA ARG A 167 -0.19 -24.41 -14.61
C ARG A 167 0.40 -23.77 -15.85
#